data_AF-A0A2G9MGC0-F1
#
_entry.id   AF-A0A2G9MGC0-F1
#
_cell.length_a   1.000
_cell.length_b   1.000
_cell.length_c   1.000
_cell.angle_alpha   90.00
_cell.angle_beta   90.00
_cell.angle_gamma   90.00
#
_symmetry.space_group_name_H-M   'P 1'
#
loop_
_entity.id
_entity.type
_entity.pdbx_description
1 polymer ?
#
loop_
_entity_poly.entity_id
_entity_poly.type
_entity_poly.pdbx_seq_one_letter_code
_entity_poly.pdbx_strand_id
1 'polypeptide(L)'
;MKNKLFAILGLTFVLLSLVSMVSASELTNSVDLTVSGVDITTTTVSGLEAGETVPVRVVFTATEDVEDVRVKVWLAGYRDEVYTSTSRFDILNGSTYSRLLSLTLPGDIDLSESYNLNLRIEGKDKSFEQIYSLKLQRQTYNLDLLSVDVPTEIEAGSSLPVNVVVKNRGLKRSEDVFIVVRIPSLGVERKVYAGDVVSKDSAEEDDDNDNDAVEKTIYLSIPEETLEGHYTVEVTAYDSDSEATAQRTIKISGTGSATEVLAASASKTVKTGDVVSFDVVLVNTGSNMKIYSISASNAVGLNVEVSEPILTVSGDSSKIVKVTAKPNSKLVEGTYVFSVNVSEDGKQVKTLNFNVNVEGRNSTTTVVAIVLAVILVVLVIVLIVLLTRPQAKMEVSENYY
;
A
#
# COMPACT_ATOMS: atom_id res chain seq x y z
N MET A 1 -54.42 70.85 -30.92
CA MET A 1 -54.71 69.39 -30.95
C MET A 1 -53.51 68.47 -30.65
N LYS A 2 -52.27 68.97 -30.48
CA LYS A 2 -51.08 68.11 -30.21
C LYS A 2 -50.87 67.68 -28.75
N ASN A 3 -51.53 68.30 -27.77
CA ASN A 3 -51.27 68.05 -26.35
C ASN A 3 -52.26 67.07 -25.68
N LYS A 4 -53.31 66.62 -26.39
CA LYS A 4 -54.26 65.62 -25.86
C LYS A 4 -53.92 64.18 -26.24
N LEU A 5 -53.08 63.98 -27.27
CA LEU A 5 -52.65 62.65 -27.72
C LEU A 5 -51.52 62.07 -26.84
N PHE A 6 -50.65 62.93 -26.28
CA PHE A 6 -49.58 62.51 -25.36
C PHE A 6 -50.08 62.13 -23.97
N ALA A 7 -51.20 62.70 -23.50
CA ALA A 7 -51.79 62.33 -22.22
C ALA A 7 -52.49 60.96 -22.24
N ILE A 8 -52.99 60.54 -23.41
CA ILE A 8 -53.69 59.25 -23.56
C ILE A 8 -52.70 58.09 -23.78
N LEU A 9 -51.52 58.35 -24.40
CA LEU A 9 -50.45 57.35 -24.53
C LEU A 9 -49.67 57.12 -23.23
N GLY A 10 -49.57 58.13 -22.37
CA GLY A 10 -48.93 58.01 -21.05
C GLY A 10 -49.78 57.24 -20.03
N LEU A 11 -51.10 57.27 -20.16
CA LEU A 11 -52.01 56.58 -19.24
C LEU A 11 -52.16 55.08 -19.55
N THR A 12 -52.01 54.69 -20.82
CA THR A 12 -51.98 53.26 -21.22
C THR A 12 -50.67 52.55 -20.91
N PHE A 13 -49.54 53.28 -20.81
CA PHE A 13 -48.26 52.68 -20.43
C PHE A 13 -48.11 52.46 -18.92
N VAL A 14 -48.84 53.23 -18.09
CA VAL A 14 -48.88 53.05 -16.62
C VAL A 14 -49.90 51.98 -16.20
N LEU A 15 -50.89 51.66 -17.04
CA LEU A 15 -51.82 50.55 -16.78
C LEU A 15 -51.27 49.16 -17.17
N LEU A 16 -50.20 49.09 -17.97
CA LEU A 16 -49.58 47.84 -18.42
C LEU A 16 -48.33 47.43 -17.60
N SER A 17 -47.94 48.23 -16.60
CA SER A 17 -46.85 47.90 -15.66
C SER A 17 -47.33 47.27 -14.36
N LEU A 18 -48.59 46.85 -14.29
CA LEU A 18 -49.05 45.81 -13.37
C LEU A 18 -48.58 44.45 -13.90
N VAL A 19 -47.27 44.27 -14.02
CA VAL A 19 -46.70 42.93 -14.10
C VAL A 19 -46.98 42.33 -12.74
N SER A 20 -47.97 41.46 -12.69
CA SER A 20 -48.27 40.61 -11.56
C SER A 20 -46.97 40.01 -11.03
N MET A 21 -46.52 40.50 -9.88
CA MET A 21 -45.52 39.82 -9.06
C MET A 21 -46.13 38.48 -8.70
N VAL A 22 -45.83 37.46 -9.50
CA VAL A 22 -46.06 36.08 -9.10
C VAL A 22 -45.12 35.86 -7.93
N SER A 23 -45.64 35.92 -6.71
CA SER A 23 -44.93 35.44 -5.54
C SER A 23 -44.70 33.96 -5.79
N ALA A 24 -43.46 33.56 -6.01
CA ALA A 24 -43.13 32.14 -6.10
C ALA A 24 -43.50 31.52 -4.74
N SER A 25 -44.39 30.54 -4.75
CA SER A 25 -44.72 29.77 -3.54
C SER A 25 -43.46 29.05 -3.10
N GLU A 26 -43.07 29.23 -1.83
CA GLU A 26 -41.97 28.48 -1.21
C GLU A 26 -42.41 27.05 -0.88
N LEU A 27 -41.47 26.11 -0.80
CA LEU A 27 -41.72 24.70 -0.49
C LEU A 27 -42.25 24.47 0.94
N THR A 28 -41.97 25.43 1.82
CA THR A 28 -42.39 25.47 3.23
C THR A 28 -42.36 26.92 3.69
N ASN A 29 -43.19 27.28 4.68
CA ASN A 29 -43.20 28.61 5.29
C ASN A 29 -42.47 28.64 6.65
N SER A 30 -42.14 27.48 7.22
CA SER A 30 -41.49 27.37 8.52
C SER A 30 -40.62 26.12 8.58
N VAL A 31 -39.48 26.25 9.23
CA VAL A 31 -38.58 25.13 9.51
C VAL A 31 -38.13 25.19 10.95
N ASP A 32 -38.23 24.06 11.64
CA ASP A 32 -37.58 23.86 12.94
C ASP A 32 -36.23 23.18 12.68
N LEU A 33 -35.17 23.81 13.17
CA LEU A 33 -33.80 23.33 13.01
C LEU A 33 -33.17 23.12 14.37
N THR A 34 -32.72 21.90 14.63
CA THR A 34 -31.98 21.56 15.85
C THR A 34 -30.57 21.08 15.51
N VAL A 35 -29.59 21.54 16.27
CA VAL A 35 -28.18 21.10 16.16
C VAL A 35 -27.77 20.55 17.51
N SER A 36 -27.31 19.31 17.56
CA SER A 36 -27.03 18.60 18.81
C SER A 36 -28.19 18.63 19.82
N GLY A 37 -29.43 18.66 19.31
CA GLY A 37 -30.65 18.70 20.12
C GLY A 37 -31.07 20.08 20.63
N VAL A 38 -30.30 21.14 20.33
CA VAL A 38 -30.65 22.53 20.67
C VAL A 38 -31.38 23.17 19.49
N ASP A 39 -32.52 23.81 19.75
CA ASP A 39 -33.28 24.56 18.75
C ASP A 39 -32.62 25.91 18.44
N ILE A 40 -32.26 26.09 17.17
CA ILE A 40 -31.44 27.21 16.70
C ILE A 40 -32.29 28.28 15.99
N THR A 41 -33.61 28.07 15.90
CA THR A 41 -34.53 28.98 15.21
C THR A 41 -34.71 30.31 15.93
N THR A 42 -34.65 30.29 17.27
CA THR A 42 -34.85 31.47 18.12
C THR A 42 -33.64 31.84 18.96
N THR A 43 -32.56 31.06 18.90
CA THR A 43 -31.39 31.23 19.76
C THR A 43 -30.08 31.05 19.00
N THR A 44 -29.05 31.81 19.38
CA THR A 44 -27.68 31.54 18.94
C THR A 44 -27.17 30.33 19.71
N VAL A 45 -26.89 29.23 19.02
CA VAL A 45 -26.22 28.09 19.65
C VAL A 45 -24.80 28.49 20.02
N SER A 46 -24.47 28.25 21.27
CA SER A 46 -23.12 28.36 21.82
C SER A 46 -22.74 26.97 22.36
N GLY A 47 -21.49 26.55 22.14
CA GLY A 47 -20.97 25.31 22.70
C GLY A 47 -20.76 24.15 21.71
N LEU A 48 -20.79 24.40 20.40
CA LEU A 48 -20.35 23.41 19.42
C LEU A 48 -18.83 23.46 19.28
N GLU A 49 -18.19 22.29 19.33
CA GLU A 49 -16.74 22.20 19.29
C GLU A 49 -16.22 22.03 17.85
N ALA A 50 -15.11 22.70 17.55
CA ALA A 50 -14.38 22.53 16.29
C ALA A 50 -13.98 21.07 16.10
N GLY A 51 -14.09 20.57 14.87
CA GLY A 51 -13.75 19.17 14.52
C GLY A 51 -14.81 18.13 14.89
N GLU A 52 -15.84 18.50 15.65
CA GLU A 52 -16.91 17.57 16.05
C GLU A 52 -17.85 17.25 14.87
N THR A 53 -18.36 16.03 14.80
CA THR A 53 -19.48 15.68 13.92
C THR A 53 -20.80 15.80 14.67
N VAL A 54 -21.58 16.83 14.32
CA VAL A 54 -22.81 17.19 15.01
C VAL A 54 -24.05 16.72 14.24
N PRO A 55 -25.08 16.19 14.93
CA PRO A 55 -26.34 15.85 14.30
C PRO A 55 -27.16 17.12 14.06
N VAL A 56 -27.62 17.30 12.82
CA VAL A 56 -28.50 18.40 12.40
C VAL A 56 -29.85 17.80 12.03
N ARG A 57 -30.91 18.14 12.77
CA ARG A 57 -32.27 17.70 12.47
C ARG A 57 -33.09 18.86 11.93
N VAL A 58 -33.61 18.68 10.72
CA VAL A 58 -34.48 19.60 10.00
C VAL A 58 -35.91 19.06 10.04
N VAL A 59 -36.86 19.86 10.52
CA VAL A 59 -38.29 19.53 10.52
C VAL A 59 -39.06 20.62 9.79
N PHE A 60 -39.84 20.26 8.78
CA PHE A 60 -40.62 21.23 8.00
C PHE A 60 -41.94 20.63 7.52
N THR A 61 -42.93 21.49 7.25
CA THR A 61 -44.24 21.08 6.71
C THR A 61 -44.38 21.59 5.29
N ALA A 62 -44.61 20.69 4.35
CA ALA A 62 -44.74 21.03 2.93
C ALA A 62 -46.04 21.81 2.66
N THR A 63 -45.95 22.85 1.83
CA THR A 63 -47.09 23.70 1.43
C THR A 63 -47.73 23.24 0.10
N GLU A 64 -47.11 22.29 -0.59
CA GLU A 64 -47.56 21.73 -1.86
C GLU A 64 -46.88 20.37 -2.14
N ASP A 65 -47.36 19.65 -3.17
CA ASP A 65 -46.76 18.41 -3.65
C ASP A 65 -45.56 18.74 -4.56
N VAL A 66 -44.37 18.23 -4.23
CA VAL A 66 -43.15 18.44 -5.04
C VAL A 66 -42.33 17.17 -5.09
N GLU A 67 -41.95 16.78 -6.31
CA GLU A 67 -41.04 15.68 -6.56
C GLU A 67 -39.58 16.13 -6.48
N ASP A 68 -38.70 15.18 -6.18
CA ASP A 68 -37.25 15.36 -6.30
C ASP A 68 -36.66 16.48 -5.39
N VAL A 69 -37.12 16.53 -4.14
CA VAL A 69 -36.66 17.47 -3.11
C VAL A 69 -35.41 16.97 -2.39
N ARG A 70 -34.49 17.89 -2.06
CA ARG A 70 -33.29 17.64 -1.26
C ARG A 70 -33.18 18.69 -0.15
N VAL A 71 -32.72 18.23 1.02
CA VAL A 71 -32.32 19.12 2.12
C VAL A 71 -30.80 19.19 2.15
N LYS A 72 -30.22 20.39 2.01
CA LYS A 72 -28.79 20.69 2.12
C LYS A 72 -28.55 21.59 3.32
N VAL A 73 -27.53 21.29 4.10
CA VAL A 73 -27.04 22.14 5.19
C VAL A 73 -25.55 22.37 4.97
N TRP A 74 -25.07 23.61 5.11
CA TRP A 74 -23.65 23.91 5.02
C TRP A 74 -23.21 25.05 5.93
N LEU A 75 -21.96 24.99 6.36
CA LEU A 75 -21.31 26.05 7.13
C LEU A 75 -20.67 27.05 6.16
N ALA A 76 -20.99 28.33 6.33
CA ALA A 76 -20.34 29.45 5.66
C ALA A 76 -19.49 30.25 6.67
N GLY A 77 -18.48 30.95 6.16
CA GLY A 77 -17.51 31.71 6.97
C GLY A 77 -16.20 30.96 7.22
N TYR A 78 -16.09 29.71 6.77
CA TYR A 78 -14.81 28.97 6.74
C TYR A 78 -14.22 28.98 5.33
N ARG A 79 -12.92 28.67 5.21
CA ARG A 79 -12.16 28.70 3.95
C ARG A 79 -12.80 27.83 2.86
N ASP A 80 -13.24 26.64 3.24
CA ASP A 80 -13.90 25.67 2.36
C ASP A 80 -15.37 25.46 2.76
N GLU A 81 -16.24 25.17 1.78
CA GLU A 81 -17.63 24.85 2.06
C GLU A 81 -17.74 23.47 2.72
N VAL A 82 -18.17 23.44 3.97
CA VAL A 82 -18.46 22.22 4.71
C VAL A 82 -19.96 21.96 4.62
N TYR A 83 -20.38 20.88 3.94
CA TYR A 83 -21.81 20.63 3.71
C TYR A 83 -22.20 19.15 3.87
N THR A 84 -23.49 18.95 4.09
CA THR A 84 -24.15 17.65 4.10
C THR A 84 -25.53 17.77 3.46
N SER A 85 -26.04 16.69 2.89
CA SER A 85 -27.37 16.69 2.27
C SER A 85 -28.05 15.34 2.32
N THR A 86 -29.37 15.34 2.24
CA THR A 86 -30.16 14.11 2.12
C THR A 86 -30.09 13.54 0.71
N SER A 87 -30.51 12.28 0.54
CA SER A 87 -30.97 11.81 -0.76
C SER A 87 -32.17 12.64 -1.24
N ARG A 88 -32.49 12.51 -2.52
CA ARG A 88 -33.69 13.11 -3.12
C ARG A 88 -34.94 12.35 -2.64
N PHE A 89 -36.05 13.04 -2.42
CA PHE A 89 -37.32 12.46 -2.00
C PHE A 89 -38.51 13.36 -2.38
N ASP A 90 -39.69 12.78 -2.47
CA ASP A 90 -40.91 13.53 -2.77
C ASP A 90 -41.59 14.01 -1.50
N ILE A 91 -42.20 15.19 -1.56
CA ILE A 91 -42.99 15.79 -0.49
C ILE A 91 -44.44 15.95 -0.91
N LEU A 92 -45.35 15.78 0.06
CA LEU A 92 -46.79 15.90 -0.11
C LEU A 92 -47.30 17.07 0.72
N ASN A 93 -48.19 17.86 0.14
CA ASN A 93 -48.82 19.00 0.74
C ASN A 93 -49.41 18.67 2.12
N GLY A 94 -49.15 19.53 3.10
CA GLY A 94 -49.63 19.40 4.48
C GLY A 94 -48.91 18.32 5.31
N SER A 95 -47.97 17.57 4.73
CA SER A 95 -47.19 16.57 5.46
C SER A 95 -45.95 17.17 6.10
N THR A 96 -45.64 16.74 7.32
CA THR A 96 -44.43 17.13 8.05
C THR A 96 -43.32 16.10 7.85
N TYR A 97 -42.13 16.58 7.52
CA TYR A 97 -40.94 15.77 7.28
C TYR A 97 -39.89 16.06 8.33
N SER A 98 -39.23 15.02 8.85
CA SER A 98 -38.04 15.13 9.70
C SER A 98 -36.86 14.46 9.00
N ARG A 99 -35.74 15.18 8.90
CA ARG A 99 -34.49 14.67 8.31
C ARG A 99 -33.36 14.91 9.29
N LEU A 100 -32.59 13.86 9.56
CA LEU A 100 -31.38 13.91 10.39
C LEU A 100 -30.17 13.81 9.47
N LEU A 101 -29.30 14.82 9.53
CA LEU A 101 -28.04 14.90 8.81
C LEU A 101 -26.89 14.90 9.82
N SER A 102 -25.71 14.47 9.37
CA SER A 102 -24.47 14.59 10.15
C SER A 102 -23.57 15.62 9.46
N LEU A 103 -23.21 16.67 10.19
CA LEU A 103 -22.33 17.73 9.71
C LEU A 103 -21.03 17.70 10.51
N THR A 104 -19.90 17.51 9.84
CA THR A 104 -18.57 17.55 10.47
C THR A 104 -18.04 18.98 10.45
N LEU A 105 -17.88 19.60 11.61
CA LEU A 105 -17.38 20.97 11.73
C LEU A 105 -15.87 21.04 11.44
N PRO A 106 -15.37 22.16 10.88
CA PRO A 106 -13.93 22.33 10.67
C PRO A 106 -13.16 22.34 12.00
N GLY A 107 -11.94 21.80 11.99
CA GLY A 107 -11.10 21.67 13.19
C GLY A 107 -10.19 22.87 13.49
N ASP A 108 -9.82 23.66 12.48
CA ASP A 108 -9.07 24.93 12.56
C ASP A 108 -10.00 26.13 12.39
N ILE A 109 -10.86 26.36 13.36
CA ILE A 109 -11.63 27.61 13.38
C ILE A 109 -10.81 28.77 13.94
N ASP A 110 -11.10 29.96 13.43
CA ASP A 110 -10.65 31.21 14.01
C ASP A 110 -11.77 31.79 14.89
N LEU A 111 -11.51 31.95 16.19
CA LEU A 111 -12.53 32.44 17.13
C LEU A 111 -12.85 33.93 16.94
N SER A 112 -12.04 34.66 16.15
CA SER A 112 -12.34 36.03 15.75
C SER A 112 -13.34 36.12 14.58
N GLU A 113 -13.58 35.02 13.88
CA GLU A 113 -14.51 34.96 12.74
C GLU A 113 -15.93 34.56 13.17
N SER A 114 -16.90 34.91 12.32
CA SER A 114 -18.31 34.52 12.52
C SER A 114 -18.70 33.45 11.52
N TYR A 115 -19.33 32.39 12.02
CA TYR A 115 -19.79 31.26 11.21
C TYR A 115 -21.30 31.25 11.09
N ASN A 116 -21.81 30.89 9.91
CA ASN A 116 -23.25 30.79 9.65
C ASN A 116 -23.59 29.39 9.14
N LEU A 117 -24.59 28.76 9.75
CA LEU A 117 -25.19 27.54 9.24
C LEU A 117 -26.31 27.90 8.27
N ASN A 118 -26.17 27.47 7.03
CA ASN A 118 -27.15 27.71 5.98
C ASN A 118 -27.94 26.43 5.75
N LEU A 119 -29.25 26.57 5.68
CA LEU A 119 -30.19 25.52 5.33
C LEU A 119 -30.80 25.86 3.99
N ARG A 120 -30.86 24.87 3.08
CA ARG A 120 -31.61 24.94 1.83
C ARG A 120 -32.45 23.70 1.67
N ILE A 121 -33.74 23.88 1.43
CA ILE A 121 -34.65 22.84 0.95
C ILE A 121 -34.90 23.18 -0.51
N GLU A 122 -34.45 22.33 -1.43
CA GLU A 122 -34.52 22.59 -2.87
C GLU A 122 -35.30 21.51 -3.61
N GLY A 123 -36.19 21.93 -4.50
CA GLY A 123 -36.81 21.13 -5.53
C GLY A 123 -36.34 21.59 -6.91
N LYS A 124 -37.03 21.14 -7.97
CA LYS A 124 -36.63 21.42 -9.36
C LYS A 124 -36.66 22.91 -9.73
N ASP A 125 -37.65 23.64 -9.24
CA ASP A 125 -37.98 25.00 -9.64
C ASP A 125 -38.31 25.91 -8.43
N LYS A 126 -38.16 25.38 -7.22
CA LYS A 126 -38.45 26.06 -5.95
C LYS A 126 -37.38 25.76 -4.91
N SER A 127 -37.13 26.71 -4.03
CA SER A 127 -36.24 26.52 -2.89
C SER A 127 -36.70 27.37 -1.71
N PHE A 128 -36.45 26.85 -0.52
CA PHE A 128 -36.50 27.59 0.74
C PHE A 128 -35.08 27.68 1.29
N GLU A 129 -34.65 28.86 1.72
CA GLU A 129 -33.32 29.08 2.30
C GLU A 129 -33.42 29.85 3.61
N GLN A 130 -32.60 29.45 4.59
CA GLN A 130 -32.52 30.13 5.88
C GLN A 130 -31.10 30.08 6.43
N ILE A 131 -30.68 31.17 7.07
CA ILE A 131 -29.34 31.35 7.61
C ILE A 131 -29.44 31.48 9.13
N TYR A 132 -28.59 30.75 9.85
CA TYR A 132 -28.53 30.74 11.30
C TYR A 132 -27.10 31.06 11.76
N SER A 133 -26.94 32.01 12.68
CA SER A 133 -25.63 32.32 13.24
C SER A 133 -25.16 31.24 14.22
N LEU A 134 -23.92 30.80 14.04
CA LEU A 134 -23.31 29.73 14.83
C LEU A 134 -22.11 30.27 15.60
N LYS A 135 -22.04 29.98 16.91
CA LYS A 135 -20.83 30.22 17.70
C LYS A 135 -20.12 28.90 17.97
N LEU A 136 -18.95 28.76 17.34
CA LEU A 136 -18.07 27.62 17.53
C LEU A 136 -17.03 27.94 18.60
N GLN A 137 -16.53 26.91 19.27
CA GLN A 137 -15.41 26.99 20.19
C GLN A 137 -14.39 25.90 19.86
N ARG A 138 -13.12 26.10 20.19
CA ARG A 138 -12.14 24.99 20.16
C ARG A 138 -12.29 24.14 21.41
N GLN A 139 -11.84 22.90 21.34
CA GLN A 139 -11.72 22.07 22.52
C GLN A 139 -10.72 22.68 23.51
N THR A 140 -10.85 22.36 24.79
CA THR A 140 -9.97 22.96 25.82
C THR A 140 -8.51 22.56 25.59
N TYR A 141 -8.27 21.26 25.41
CA TYR A 141 -6.96 20.66 25.10
C TYR A 141 -7.10 19.85 23.82
N ASN A 142 -6.27 20.13 22.82
CA ASN A 142 -6.28 19.41 21.56
C ASN A 142 -4.92 19.56 20.89
N LEU A 143 -4.16 18.47 20.86
CA LEU A 143 -2.97 18.34 20.04
C LEU A 143 -3.34 17.78 18.67
N ASP A 144 -2.63 18.24 17.65
CA ASP A 144 -2.74 17.75 16.28
C ASP A 144 -1.35 17.48 15.71
N LEU A 145 -1.26 16.50 14.82
CA LEU A 145 -0.05 16.17 14.07
C LEU A 145 -0.16 16.75 12.67
N LEU A 146 0.31 17.98 12.49
CA LEU A 146 0.24 18.68 11.20
C LEU A 146 1.02 17.97 10.10
N SER A 147 2.22 17.49 10.45
CA SER A 147 3.05 16.72 9.53
C SER A 147 3.75 15.59 10.25
N VAL A 148 3.85 14.48 9.54
CA VAL A 148 4.70 13.34 9.88
C VAL A 148 5.37 12.91 8.58
N ASP A 149 6.63 13.29 8.44
CA ASP A 149 7.45 13.03 7.27
C ASP A 149 8.46 11.94 7.58
N VAL A 150 8.40 10.87 6.78
CA VAL A 150 9.32 9.73 6.84
C VAL A 150 9.81 9.42 5.43
N PRO A 151 11.06 8.95 5.25
CA PRO A 151 11.51 8.38 4.00
C PRO A 151 10.60 7.24 3.55
N THR A 152 10.34 7.12 2.25
CA THR A 152 9.52 6.03 1.69
C THR A 152 10.24 4.69 1.74
N GLU A 153 11.57 4.70 1.70
CA GLU A 153 12.43 3.53 1.71
C GLU A 153 13.67 3.77 2.57
N ILE A 154 14.09 2.74 3.30
CA ILE A 154 15.27 2.77 4.16
C ILE A 154 15.92 1.40 4.26
N GLU A 155 17.23 1.33 4.49
CA GLU A 155 17.97 0.06 4.64
C GLU A 155 17.91 -0.45 6.09
N ALA A 156 17.89 -1.78 6.26
CA ALA A 156 18.10 -2.38 7.58
C ALA A 156 19.45 -1.97 8.17
N GLY A 157 19.54 -1.84 9.50
CA GLY A 157 20.74 -1.35 10.19
C GLY A 157 20.94 0.16 10.19
N SER A 158 20.15 0.90 9.40
CA SER A 158 20.27 2.36 9.33
C SER A 158 19.36 3.09 10.34
N SER A 159 19.49 4.41 10.38
CA SER A 159 18.72 5.27 11.30
C SER A 159 17.61 5.99 10.53
N LEU A 160 16.35 5.73 10.87
CA LEU A 160 15.16 6.34 10.29
C LEU A 160 14.92 7.73 10.90
N PRO A 161 15.09 8.83 10.16
CA PRO A 161 14.63 10.14 10.60
C PRO A 161 13.11 10.23 10.44
N VAL A 162 12.43 10.67 11.50
CA VAL A 162 11.00 10.99 11.51
C VAL A 162 10.86 12.45 11.89
N ASN A 163 10.46 13.29 10.95
CA ASN A 163 10.17 14.70 11.21
C ASN A 163 8.69 14.84 11.58
N VAL A 164 8.42 15.45 12.72
CA VAL A 164 7.08 15.59 13.27
C VAL A 164 6.84 17.05 13.58
N VAL A 165 5.70 17.58 13.13
CA VAL A 165 5.19 18.90 13.53
C VAL A 165 3.94 18.68 14.36
N VAL A 166 4.04 19.02 15.65
CA VAL A 166 2.92 18.98 16.59
C VAL A 166 2.37 20.40 16.72
N LYS A 167 1.05 20.55 16.63
CA LYS A 167 0.36 21.83 16.81
C LYS A 167 -0.66 21.73 17.92
N ASN A 168 -0.76 22.77 18.73
CA ASN A 168 -1.84 22.94 19.66
C ASN A 168 -3.03 23.62 18.95
N ARG A 169 -4.14 22.90 18.82
CA ARG A 169 -5.43 23.41 18.33
C ARG A 169 -6.42 23.66 19.47
N GLY A 170 -6.01 23.43 20.71
CA GLY A 170 -6.81 23.73 21.89
C GLY A 170 -6.94 25.22 22.18
N LEU A 171 -7.80 25.53 23.15
CA LEU A 171 -7.94 26.87 23.72
C LEU A 171 -6.88 27.15 24.79
N LYS A 172 -6.32 26.11 25.41
CA LYS A 172 -5.31 26.21 26.47
C LYS A 172 -3.94 25.76 25.97
N ARG A 173 -2.90 26.28 26.62
CA ARG A 173 -1.52 25.78 26.48
C ARG A 173 -1.50 24.27 26.80
N SER A 174 -0.77 23.52 25.98
CA SER A 174 -0.43 22.12 26.23
C SER A 174 0.89 22.08 26.95
N GLU A 175 0.88 21.55 28.17
CA GLU A 175 2.06 21.45 29.04
C GLU A 175 2.72 20.09 28.88
N ASP A 176 4.06 20.07 28.96
CA ASP A 176 4.84 18.83 28.99
C ASP A 176 4.57 17.87 27.80
N VAL A 177 4.53 18.38 26.56
CA VAL A 177 4.22 17.54 25.39
C VAL A 177 5.35 16.56 25.11
N PHE A 178 4.99 15.28 24.90
CA PHE A 178 5.89 14.22 24.46
C PHE A 178 5.52 13.70 23.09
N ILE A 179 6.53 13.28 22.33
CA ILE A 179 6.36 12.59 21.05
C ILE A 179 6.98 11.20 21.17
N VAL A 180 6.20 10.18 20.83
CA VAL A 180 6.64 8.78 20.75
C VAL A 180 6.55 8.33 19.32
N VAL A 181 7.67 7.83 18.79
CA VAL A 181 7.75 7.20 17.47
C VAL A 181 8.10 5.74 17.68
N ARG A 182 7.39 4.82 17.04
CA ARG A 182 7.66 3.39 17.14
C ARG A 182 7.34 2.63 15.87
N ILE A 183 8.01 1.49 15.70
CA ILE A 183 7.66 0.47 14.70
C ILE A 183 7.34 -0.80 15.49
N PRO A 184 6.06 -1.04 15.85
CA PRO A 184 5.68 -2.09 16.79
C PRO A 184 6.16 -3.49 16.37
N SER A 185 6.10 -3.81 15.08
CA SER A 185 6.53 -5.12 14.55
C SER A 185 8.03 -5.38 14.67
N LEU A 186 8.84 -4.34 14.87
CA LEU A 186 10.29 -4.44 15.11
C LEU A 186 10.66 -4.28 16.59
N GLY A 187 9.70 -3.91 17.46
CA GLY A 187 9.97 -3.64 18.86
C GLY A 187 10.86 -2.42 19.10
N VAL A 188 10.95 -1.50 18.13
CA VAL A 188 11.74 -0.26 18.26
C VAL A 188 10.85 0.92 18.59
N GLU A 189 11.25 1.71 19.58
CA GLU A 189 10.56 2.93 19.97
C GLU A 189 11.54 4.02 20.43
N ARG A 190 11.11 5.27 20.35
CA ARG A 190 11.81 6.40 20.94
C ARG A 190 10.81 7.45 21.41
N LYS A 191 11.00 7.93 22.64
CA LYS A 191 10.25 9.03 23.26
C LYS A 191 11.13 10.29 23.31
N VAL A 192 10.58 11.43 22.94
CA VAL A 192 11.24 12.74 22.97
C VAL A 192 10.33 13.75 23.66
N TYR A 193 10.93 14.63 24.47
CA TYR A 193 10.25 15.77 25.07
C TYR A 193 10.16 16.92 24.06
N ALA A 194 8.96 17.37 23.76
CA ALA A 194 8.70 18.47 22.83
C ALA A 194 8.74 19.84 23.52
N GLY A 195 8.40 19.89 24.81
CA GLY A 195 8.21 21.13 25.55
C GLY A 195 6.74 21.51 25.62
N ASP A 196 6.47 22.72 26.07
CA ASP A 196 5.11 23.26 26.05
C ASP A 196 4.77 23.80 24.66
N VAL A 197 3.50 23.75 24.30
CA VAL A 197 2.98 24.29 23.03
C VAL A 197 1.81 25.21 23.34
N VAL A 198 1.97 26.50 23.06
CA VAL A 198 0.95 27.51 23.39
C VAL A 198 -0.26 27.42 22.47
N SER A 199 -1.42 27.92 22.91
CA SER A 199 -2.58 28.06 22.02
C SER A 199 -2.41 29.29 21.11
N LYS A 200 -2.97 29.25 19.90
CA LYS A 200 -2.96 30.39 18.96
C LYS A 200 -3.45 31.71 19.57
N ASP A 201 -4.40 31.65 20.50
CA ASP A 201 -5.03 32.83 21.10
C ASP A 201 -4.40 33.22 22.46
N SER A 202 -3.22 32.67 22.79
CA SER A 202 -2.50 33.02 24.01
C SER A 202 -2.07 34.49 23.95
N ALA A 203 -2.55 35.30 24.88
CA ALA A 203 -2.23 36.73 24.97
C ALA A 203 -0.87 37.02 25.65
N GLU A 204 -0.13 35.98 26.04
CA GLU A 204 1.23 36.10 26.59
C GLU A 204 2.22 36.30 25.43
N GLU A 205 2.11 37.46 24.76
CA GLU A 205 2.95 37.89 23.63
C GLU A 205 4.36 38.37 24.06
N ASP A 206 4.80 38.10 25.30
CA ASP A 206 6.03 38.67 25.86
C ASP A 206 7.28 37.79 25.70
N ASP A 207 7.15 36.56 25.17
CA ASP A 207 8.30 35.69 24.88
C ASP A 207 8.30 35.27 23.39
N ASP A 208 9.25 35.79 22.62
CA ASP A 208 9.40 35.58 21.16
C ASP A 208 9.56 34.09 20.73
N ASN A 209 9.60 33.16 21.68
CA ASN A 209 9.74 31.73 21.46
C ASN A 209 8.43 30.93 21.59
N ASP A 210 7.34 31.56 22.01
CA ASP A 210 6.06 30.88 22.21
C ASP A 210 5.35 30.65 20.87
N ASN A 211 5.45 29.43 20.36
CA ASN A 211 4.81 29.02 19.10
C ASN A 211 3.68 28.03 19.35
N ASP A 212 2.61 28.16 18.58
CA ASP A 212 1.49 27.21 18.61
C ASP A 212 1.82 25.85 17.96
N ALA A 213 3.03 25.71 17.45
CA ALA A 213 3.55 24.49 16.86
C ALA A 213 5.02 24.26 17.22
N VAL A 214 5.40 22.99 17.35
CA VAL A 214 6.77 22.54 17.61
C VAL A 214 7.17 21.46 16.61
N GLU A 215 8.37 21.60 16.06
CA GLU A 215 8.98 20.64 15.15
C GLU A 215 10.05 19.81 15.87
N LYS A 216 10.06 18.50 15.66
CA LYS A 216 11.10 17.59 16.15
C LYS A 216 11.49 16.56 15.08
N THR A 217 12.79 16.32 14.96
CA THR A 217 13.34 15.17 14.23
C THR A 217 13.72 14.07 15.21
N ILE A 218 13.14 12.89 15.04
CA ILE A 218 13.34 11.74 15.91
C ILE A 218 13.96 10.61 15.10
N TYR A 219 15.10 10.10 15.57
CA TYR A 219 15.83 9.03 14.89
C TYR A 219 15.53 7.68 15.53
N LEU A 220 14.97 6.74 14.76
CA LEU A 220 14.79 5.34 15.16
C LEU A 220 15.89 4.46 14.55
N SER A 221 16.55 3.64 15.36
CA SER A 221 17.52 2.66 14.87
C SER A 221 16.81 1.42 14.37
N ILE A 222 16.94 1.11 13.07
CA ILE A 222 16.40 -0.10 12.47
C ILE A 222 17.39 -1.26 12.70
N PRO A 223 16.98 -2.41 13.25
CA PRO A 223 17.87 -3.55 13.41
C PRO A 223 18.47 -4.03 12.08
N GLU A 224 19.72 -4.47 12.07
CA GLU A 224 20.40 -4.99 10.86
C GLU A 224 19.73 -6.24 10.27
N GLU A 225 19.15 -7.08 11.13
CA GLU A 225 18.49 -8.33 10.74
C GLU A 225 17.00 -8.11 10.35
N THR A 226 16.60 -6.88 10.08
CA THR A 226 15.24 -6.57 9.65
C THR A 226 15.00 -7.13 8.26
N LEU A 227 13.97 -7.97 8.12
CA LEU A 227 13.58 -8.55 6.84
C LEU A 227 13.04 -7.47 5.89
N GLU A 228 13.23 -7.69 4.58
CA GLU A 228 12.63 -6.83 3.57
C GLU A 228 11.10 -6.86 3.69
N GLY A 229 10.48 -5.67 3.65
CA GLY A 229 9.02 -5.57 3.71
C GLY A 229 8.51 -4.16 3.95
N HIS A 230 7.19 -4.04 4.11
CA HIS A 230 6.53 -2.80 4.49
C HIS A 230 6.24 -2.80 5.99
N TYR A 231 6.61 -1.70 6.64
CA TYR A 231 6.51 -1.52 8.08
C TYR A 231 5.70 -0.28 8.40
N THR A 232 4.91 -0.34 9.46
CA THR A 232 4.11 0.80 9.94
C THR A 232 4.89 1.53 11.03
N VAL A 233 5.14 2.81 10.80
CA VAL A 233 5.64 3.76 11.78
C VAL A 233 4.44 4.42 12.43
N GLU A 234 4.32 4.28 13.74
CA GLU A 234 3.32 4.98 14.56
C GLU A 234 3.97 6.17 15.25
N VAL A 235 3.35 7.34 15.13
CA VAL A 235 3.74 8.57 15.82
C VAL A 235 2.60 9.00 16.71
N THR A 236 2.88 9.22 17.99
CA THR A 236 1.91 9.73 18.95
C THR A 236 2.49 10.95 19.66
N ALA A 237 1.80 12.08 19.59
CA ALA A 237 2.05 13.23 20.45
C ALA A 237 1.02 13.23 21.58
N TYR A 238 1.44 13.46 22.82
CA TYR A 238 0.51 13.51 23.95
C TYR A 238 1.04 14.39 25.09
N ASP A 239 0.11 14.89 25.90
CA ASP A 239 0.31 15.45 27.23
C ASP A 239 -0.61 14.72 28.24
N SER A 240 -0.92 15.33 29.39
CA SER A 240 -1.85 14.76 30.38
C SER A 240 -3.32 14.77 29.94
N ASP A 241 -3.70 15.63 29.01
CA ASP A 241 -5.08 16.00 28.73
C ASP A 241 -5.51 15.67 27.29
N SER A 242 -4.55 15.46 26.39
CA SER A 242 -4.78 15.26 24.96
C SER A 242 -3.73 14.36 24.32
N GLU A 243 -4.15 13.68 23.24
CA GLU A 243 -3.27 12.84 22.42
C GLU A 243 -3.66 12.95 20.94
N ALA A 244 -2.67 12.78 20.07
CA ALA A 244 -2.81 12.72 18.63
C ALA A 244 -1.92 11.62 18.06
N THR A 245 -2.48 10.78 17.18
CA THR A 245 -1.75 9.65 16.57
C THR A 245 -1.82 9.71 15.06
N ALA A 246 -0.69 9.42 14.41
CA ALA A 246 -0.59 9.26 12.97
C ALA A 246 0.21 7.99 12.64
N GLN A 247 -0.10 7.40 11.49
CA GLN A 247 0.61 6.24 10.96
C GLN A 247 1.21 6.56 9.58
N ARG A 248 2.39 6.01 9.32
CA ARG A 248 3.05 6.05 8.01
C ARG A 248 3.59 4.67 7.66
N THR A 249 3.58 4.34 6.38
CA THR A 249 4.17 3.10 5.88
C THR A 249 5.52 3.40 5.25
N ILE A 250 6.54 2.64 5.63
CA ILE A 250 7.87 2.68 5.03
C ILE A 250 8.20 1.32 4.42
N LYS A 251 8.98 1.31 3.34
CA LYS A 251 9.63 0.09 2.84
C LYS A 251 10.99 -0.04 3.51
N ILE A 252 11.25 -1.16 4.16
CA ILE A 252 12.59 -1.48 4.63
C ILE A 252 13.21 -2.43 3.61
N SER A 253 14.29 -1.99 2.98
CA SER A 253 15.18 -2.83 2.20
C SER A 253 16.06 -3.57 3.19
N GLY A 254 15.54 -4.72 3.61
CA GLY A 254 16.23 -5.64 4.51
C GLY A 254 17.23 -6.50 3.77
N THR A 255 17.81 -7.45 4.49
CA THR A 255 18.56 -8.55 3.88
C THR A 255 17.57 -9.53 3.25
N GLY A 256 16.99 -9.18 2.09
CA GLY A 256 16.35 -10.19 1.23
C GLY A 256 17.33 -11.35 1.08
N SER A 257 16.92 -12.58 1.47
CA SER A 257 17.81 -13.72 1.82
C SER A 257 19.28 -13.45 1.46
N ALA A 258 20.06 -12.94 2.42
CA ALA A 258 21.47 -12.54 2.23
C ALA A 258 22.41 -13.70 1.85
N THR A 259 21.84 -14.81 1.41
CA THR A 259 22.49 -16.04 1.01
C THR A 259 22.00 -16.41 -0.37
N GLU A 260 22.94 -16.43 -1.31
CA GLU A 260 22.74 -17.06 -2.61
C GLU A 260 23.53 -18.37 -2.66
N VAL A 261 22.89 -19.43 -3.16
CA VAL A 261 23.50 -20.76 -3.28
C VAL A 261 23.44 -21.18 -4.74
N LEU A 262 24.62 -21.36 -5.35
CA LEU A 262 24.77 -21.66 -6.76
C LEU A 262 25.52 -22.98 -6.98
N ALA A 263 25.21 -23.66 -8.08
CA ALA A 263 25.95 -24.84 -8.54
C ALA A 263 26.75 -24.46 -9.80
N ALA A 264 28.07 -24.68 -9.81
CA ALA A 264 28.88 -24.43 -11.01
C ALA A 264 28.52 -25.37 -12.17
N SER A 265 28.02 -26.57 -11.85
CA SER A 265 27.50 -27.53 -12.81
C SER A 265 26.52 -28.46 -12.08
N ALA A 266 25.36 -28.74 -12.68
CA ALA A 266 24.34 -29.61 -12.10
C ALA A 266 24.40 -31.06 -12.63
N SER A 267 25.28 -31.36 -13.58
CA SER A 267 25.37 -32.69 -14.21
C SER A 267 26.81 -33.01 -14.58
N LYS A 268 27.28 -34.22 -14.25
CA LYS A 268 28.59 -34.73 -14.67
C LYS A 268 28.53 -36.22 -15.00
N THR A 269 29.42 -36.65 -15.88
CA THR A 269 29.57 -38.05 -16.28
C THR A 269 30.80 -38.67 -15.61
N VAL A 270 30.66 -39.91 -15.15
CA VAL A 270 31.72 -40.63 -14.42
C VAL A 270 31.64 -42.12 -14.68
N LYS A 271 32.77 -42.81 -14.66
CA LYS A 271 32.80 -44.28 -14.76
C LYS A 271 32.49 -44.92 -13.42
N THR A 272 31.96 -46.13 -13.46
CA THR A 272 31.72 -46.92 -12.26
C THR A 272 33.01 -47.07 -11.42
N GLY A 273 32.97 -46.66 -10.15
CA GLY A 273 34.11 -46.73 -9.22
C GLY A 273 35.00 -45.49 -9.16
N ASP A 274 34.88 -44.57 -10.13
CA ASP A 274 35.61 -43.29 -10.13
C ASP A 274 34.86 -42.23 -9.31
N VAL A 275 35.57 -41.17 -8.89
CA VAL A 275 35.01 -40.06 -8.11
C VAL A 275 34.80 -38.86 -9.01
N VAL A 276 33.64 -38.22 -8.90
CA VAL A 276 33.35 -36.93 -9.53
C VAL A 276 33.05 -35.88 -8.47
N SER A 277 33.47 -34.63 -8.69
CA SER A 277 33.26 -33.51 -7.76
C SER A 277 32.36 -32.45 -8.38
N PHE A 278 31.44 -31.92 -7.59
CA PHE A 278 30.60 -30.75 -7.88
C PHE A 278 31.01 -29.61 -6.97
N ASP A 279 30.96 -28.38 -7.49
CA ASP A 279 31.28 -27.18 -6.73
C ASP A 279 29.97 -26.45 -6.39
N VAL A 280 29.72 -26.26 -5.09
CA VAL A 280 28.62 -25.47 -4.53
C VAL A 280 29.20 -24.14 -4.09
N VAL A 281 28.73 -23.04 -4.67
CA VAL A 281 29.16 -21.68 -4.32
C VAL A 281 28.14 -21.10 -3.36
N LEU A 282 28.61 -20.70 -2.18
CA LEU A 282 27.85 -19.98 -1.17
C LEU A 282 28.27 -18.52 -1.22
N VAL A 283 27.32 -17.63 -1.48
CA VAL A 283 27.53 -16.18 -1.47
C VAL A 283 26.76 -15.60 -0.30
N ASN A 284 27.46 -14.91 0.60
CA ASN A 284 26.86 -14.12 1.65
C ASN A 284 26.85 -12.66 1.20
N THR A 285 25.69 -12.17 0.76
CA THR A 285 25.49 -10.77 0.36
C THR A 285 25.17 -9.86 1.54
N GLY A 286 25.03 -10.41 2.75
CA GLY A 286 24.87 -9.64 3.99
C GLY A 286 26.20 -9.09 4.51
N SER A 287 26.14 -8.17 5.46
CA SER A 287 27.33 -7.57 6.12
C SER A 287 27.93 -8.45 7.22
N ASN A 288 27.12 -9.32 7.83
CA ASN A 288 27.50 -10.16 8.97
C ASN A 288 28.03 -11.53 8.54
N MET A 289 28.92 -12.12 9.34
CA MET A 289 29.41 -13.48 9.13
C MET A 289 28.27 -14.48 9.41
N LYS A 290 28.11 -15.48 8.52
CA LYS A 290 27.09 -16.52 8.64
C LYS A 290 27.69 -17.92 8.72
N ILE A 291 27.01 -18.81 9.45
CA ILE A 291 27.36 -20.23 9.56
C ILE A 291 26.42 -21.04 8.65
N TYR A 292 27.02 -21.81 7.74
CA TYR A 292 26.30 -22.71 6.86
C TYR A 292 26.51 -24.15 7.26
N SER A 293 25.43 -24.94 7.23
CA SER A 293 25.48 -26.39 7.29
C SER A 293 25.03 -26.98 5.97
N ILE A 294 25.86 -27.87 5.41
CA ILE A 294 25.63 -28.53 4.14
C ILE A 294 25.48 -30.02 4.41
N SER A 295 24.38 -30.58 3.92
CA SER A 295 24.14 -32.03 3.96
C SER A 295 23.79 -32.54 2.58
N ALA A 296 24.27 -33.74 2.24
CA ALA A 296 23.91 -34.42 1.00
C ALA A 296 23.01 -35.62 1.30
N SER A 297 22.01 -35.82 0.45
CA SER A 297 21.20 -37.03 0.45
C SER A 297 21.92 -38.13 -0.33
N ASN A 298 22.00 -39.32 0.25
CA ASN A 298 22.56 -40.48 -0.44
C ASN A 298 21.52 -41.09 -1.35
N ALA A 299 21.79 -41.13 -2.65
CA ALA A 299 21.03 -41.92 -3.60
C ALA A 299 21.49 -43.38 -3.56
N VAL A 300 20.58 -44.33 -3.83
CA VAL A 300 20.89 -45.76 -3.77
C VAL A 300 22.08 -46.09 -4.67
N GLY A 301 23.19 -46.47 -4.05
CA GLY A 301 24.42 -46.89 -4.72
C GLY A 301 25.37 -45.76 -5.19
N LEU A 302 25.08 -44.50 -4.85
CA LEU A 302 26.05 -43.42 -4.83
C LEU A 302 26.53 -43.17 -3.40
N ASN A 303 27.84 -43.12 -3.18
CA ASN A 303 28.40 -42.55 -1.95
C ASN A 303 28.65 -41.06 -2.20
N VAL A 304 27.96 -40.19 -1.46
CA VAL A 304 28.08 -38.73 -1.59
C VAL A 304 28.69 -38.14 -0.34
N GLU A 305 29.77 -37.37 -0.50
CA GLU A 305 30.51 -36.75 0.60
C GLU A 305 30.64 -35.24 0.38
N VAL A 306 30.55 -34.47 1.47
CA VAL A 306 30.72 -33.02 1.46
C VAL A 306 32.05 -32.69 2.12
N SER A 307 32.92 -31.95 1.45
CA SER A 307 34.28 -31.67 1.94
C SER A 307 34.30 -30.88 3.24
N GLU A 308 33.36 -29.94 3.39
CA GLU A 308 33.22 -29.06 4.55
C GLU A 308 31.72 -28.93 4.89
N PRO A 309 31.18 -29.83 5.73
CA PRO A 309 29.73 -29.87 6.03
C PRO A 309 29.27 -28.72 6.92
N ILE A 310 30.19 -28.01 7.59
CA ILE A 310 29.91 -26.79 8.35
C ILE A 310 31.01 -25.79 8.03
N LEU A 311 30.65 -24.59 7.60
CA LEU A 311 31.59 -23.52 7.32
C LEU A 311 31.05 -22.14 7.67
N THR A 312 31.96 -21.19 7.84
CA THR A 312 31.61 -19.77 8.01
C THR A 312 31.95 -18.99 6.74
N VAL A 313 31.07 -18.07 6.34
CA VAL A 313 31.30 -17.13 5.23
C VAL A 313 31.13 -15.73 5.78
N SER A 314 32.18 -14.90 5.68
CA SER A 314 32.13 -13.50 6.07
C SER A 314 31.09 -12.74 5.26
N GLY A 315 30.64 -11.59 5.76
CA GLY A 315 29.79 -10.71 4.96
C GLY A 315 30.47 -10.27 3.67
N ASP A 316 29.66 -10.01 2.64
CA ASP A 316 30.07 -9.61 1.29
C ASP A 316 31.17 -10.52 0.71
N SER A 317 31.05 -11.83 0.93
CA SER A 317 32.05 -12.80 0.49
C SER A 317 31.43 -14.11 0.01
N SER A 318 32.25 -14.94 -0.64
CA SER A 318 31.82 -16.25 -1.10
C SER A 318 32.83 -17.35 -0.76
N LYS A 319 32.33 -18.59 -0.62
CA LYS A 319 33.14 -19.79 -0.48
C LYS A 319 32.61 -20.90 -1.39
N ILE A 320 33.53 -21.76 -1.83
CA ILE A 320 33.22 -22.91 -2.67
C ILE A 320 33.39 -24.17 -1.84
N VAL A 321 32.34 -24.99 -1.79
CA VAL A 321 32.35 -26.29 -1.11
C VAL A 321 32.28 -27.39 -2.16
N LYS A 322 33.14 -28.40 -2.00
CA LYS A 322 33.20 -29.55 -2.90
C LYS A 322 32.29 -30.66 -2.40
N VAL A 323 31.42 -31.13 -3.28
CA VAL A 323 30.57 -32.30 -3.04
C VAL A 323 31.02 -33.40 -3.99
N THR A 324 31.53 -34.51 -3.46
CA THR A 324 32.00 -35.65 -4.24
C THR A 324 30.93 -36.72 -4.31
N ALA A 325 30.78 -37.34 -5.47
CA ALA A 325 29.90 -38.48 -5.67
C ALA A 325 30.71 -39.63 -6.27
N LYS A 326 30.57 -40.82 -5.69
CA LYS A 326 31.23 -42.04 -6.14
C LYS A 326 30.20 -43.14 -6.40
N PRO A 327 29.98 -43.54 -7.66
CA PRO A 327 29.19 -44.73 -7.98
C PRO A 327 29.84 -45.98 -7.40
N ASN A 328 29.06 -46.80 -6.70
CA ASN A 328 29.55 -48.08 -6.23
C ASN A 328 29.86 -49.01 -7.41
N SER A 329 30.63 -50.07 -7.16
CA SER A 329 31.06 -51.04 -8.18
C SER A 329 29.93 -51.87 -8.80
N LYS A 330 28.71 -51.80 -8.25
CA LYS A 330 27.54 -52.57 -8.67
C LYS A 330 26.51 -51.71 -9.41
N LEU A 331 26.77 -50.42 -9.57
CA LEU A 331 25.85 -49.49 -10.20
C LEU A 331 25.83 -49.74 -11.71
N VAL A 332 24.63 -49.87 -12.26
CA VAL A 332 24.42 -50.02 -13.70
C VAL A 332 24.50 -48.64 -14.36
N GLU A 333 24.84 -48.62 -15.65
CA GLU A 333 24.78 -47.43 -16.48
C GLU A 333 23.41 -46.73 -16.36
N GLY A 334 23.44 -45.40 -16.19
CA GLY A 334 22.23 -44.59 -16.00
C GLY A 334 22.49 -43.26 -15.32
N THR A 335 21.43 -42.46 -15.18
CA THR A 335 21.47 -41.16 -14.50
C THR A 335 20.93 -41.29 -13.08
N TYR A 336 21.73 -40.86 -12.11
CA TYR A 336 21.39 -40.89 -10.69
C TYR A 336 21.35 -39.47 -10.13
N VAL A 337 20.27 -39.16 -9.41
CA VAL A 337 20.04 -37.84 -8.84
C VAL A 337 20.33 -37.87 -7.35
N PHE A 338 21.09 -36.89 -6.86
CA PHE A 338 21.22 -36.63 -5.43
C PHE A 338 21.00 -35.15 -5.13
N SER A 339 20.54 -34.85 -3.92
CA SER A 339 20.26 -33.47 -3.49
C SER A 339 21.23 -33.03 -2.40
N VAL A 340 21.63 -31.76 -2.45
CA VAL A 340 22.43 -31.08 -1.42
C VAL A 340 21.55 -30.01 -0.78
N ASN A 341 21.37 -30.10 0.53
CA ASN A 341 20.61 -29.12 1.32
C ASN A 341 21.60 -28.19 2.02
N VAL A 342 21.38 -26.89 1.85
CA VAL A 342 22.12 -25.84 2.54
C VAL A 342 21.19 -25.22 3.57
N SER A 343 21.67 -25.15 4.80
CA SER A 343 21.00 -24.49 5.91
C SER A 343 21.86 -23.36 6.46
N GLU A 344 21.22 -22.26 6.80
CA GLU A 344 21.80 -21.10 7.47
C GLU A 344 21.23 -21.08 8.89
N ASP A 345 22.10 -21.08 9.91
CA ASP A 345 21.71 -21.07 11.33
C ASP A 345 20.61 -22.08 11.69
N GLY A 346 20.69 -23.28 11.08
CA GLY A 346 19.76 -24.38 11.30
C GLY A 346 18.46 -24.33 10.50
N LYS A 347 18.22 -23.29 9.70
CA LYS A 347 17.08 -23.20 8.78
C LYS A 347 17.52 -23.50 7.35
N GLN A 348 16.82 -24.41 6.67
CA GLN A 348 17.13 -24.75 5.29
C GLN A 348 16.81 -23.54 4.38
N VAL A 349 17.83 -23.06 3.65
CA VAL A 349 17.73 -21.89 2.75
C VAL A 349 17.66 -22.28 1.28
N LYS A 350 18.29 -23.41 0.89
CA LYS A 350 18.25 -23.90 -0.49
C LYS A 350 18.47 -25.41 -0.58
N THR A 351 17.90 -26.02 -1.61
CA THR A 351 18.24 -27.37 -2.06
C THR A 351 18.70 -27.33 -3.51
N LEU A 352 19.84 -27.96 -3.78
CA LEU A 352 20.38 -28.16 -5.12
C LEU A 352 20.25 -29.63 -5.52
N ASN A 353 19.87 -29.90 -6.76
CA ASN A 353 19.79 -31.24 -7.32
C ASN A 353 20.92 -31.45 -8.34
N PHE A 354 21.64 -32.56 -8.21
CA PHE A 354 22.76 -32.93 -9.07
C PHE A 354 22.50 -34.26 -9.75
N ASN A 355 22.95 -34.35 -11.00
CA ASN A 355 22.87 -35.54 -11.84
C ASN A 355 24.26 -36.15 -12.02
N VAL A 356 24.38 -37.44 -11.73
CA VAL A 356 25.56 -38.26 -12.00
C VAL A 356 25.20 -39.25 -13.10
N ASN A 357 25.75 -39.05 -14.30
CA ASN A 357 25.61 -40.00 -15.40
C ASN A 357 26.71 -41.04 -15.29
N VAL A 358 26.35 -42.27 -14.94
CA VAL A 358 27.31 -43.35 -14.76
C VAL A 358 27.46 -44.08 -16.08
N GLU A 359 28.67 -44.07 -16.63
CA GLU A 359 29.02 -44.89 -17.79
C GLU A 359 29.39 -46.30 -17.33
N GLY A 360 28.82 -47.29 -18.03
CA GLY A 360 29.16 -48.68 -17.83
C GLY A 360 30.64 -48.95 -18.08
N ARG A 361 31.20 -49.93 -17.36
CA ARG A 361 32.54 -50.44 -17.66
C ARG A 361 32.50 -51.02 -19.07
N ASN A 362 33.16 -50.38 -20.03
CA ASN A 362 33.29 -50.85 -21.41
C ASN A 362 33.43 -52.39 -21.49
N SER A 363 32.34 -53.09 -21.84
CA SER A 363 32.46 -54.37 -22.53
C SER A 363 32.65 -54.05 -24.00
N THR A 364 33.82 -53.53 -24.35
CA THR A 364 34.30 -53.50 -25.73
C THR A 364 34.49 -54.94 -26.18
N THR A 365 33.43 -55.57 -26.69
CA THR A 365 33.54 -56.71 -27.64
C THR A 365 32.20 -57.14 -28.26
N THR A 366 31.04 -56.95 -27.63
CA THR A 366 29.82 -57.60 -28.14
C THR A 366 28.99 -56.77 -29.13
N VAL A 367 28.86 -55.45 -28.92
CA VAL A 367 27.99 -54.62 -29.79
C VAL A 367 28.64 -54.29 -31.13
N VAL A 368 29.95 -53.96 -31.14
CA VAL A 368 30.68 -53.73 -32.39
C VAL A 368 30.80 -55.02 -33.20
N ALA A 369 31.03 -56.19 -32.58
CA ALA A 369 31.12 -57.46 -33.31
C ALA A 369 29.80 -57.86 -33.98
N ILE A 370 28.65 -57.62 -33.35
CA ILE A 370 27.34 -57.93 -33.93
C ILE A 370 27.03 -56.99 -35.10
N VAL A 371 27.29 -55.67 -34.96
CA VAL A 371 27.08 -54.71 -36.06
C VAL A 371 28.02 -54.99 -37.23
N LEU A 372 29.30 -55.28 -36.98
CA LEU A 372 30.27 -55.62 -38.03
C LEU A 372 29.95 -56.97 -38.70
N ALA A 373 29.46 -57.96 -37.95
CA ALA A 373 29.02 -59.24 -38.50
C ALA A 373 27.79 -59.08 -39.41
N VAL A 374 26.82 -58.25 -39.02
CA VAL A 374 25.64 -57.97 -39.87
C VAL A 374 26.06 -57.23 -41.15
N ILE A 375 26.93 -56.22 -41.05
CA ILE A 375 27.46 -55.50 -42.23
C ILE A 375 28.22 -56.44 -43.15
N LEU A 376 29.02 -57.38 -42.60
CA LEU A 376 29.80 -58.34 -43.37
C LEU A 376 28.90 -59.37 -44.06
N VAL A 377 27.84 -59.85 -43.40
CA VAL A 377 26.83 -60.75 -44.01
C VAL A 377 26.07 -60.02 -45.13
N VAL A 378 25.67 -58.76 -44.92
CA VAL A 378 25.01 -57.96 -45.95
C VAL A 378 25.94 -57.74 -47.15
N LEU A 379 27.22 -57.43 -46.93
CA LEU A 379 28.20 -57.28 -48.00
C LEU A 379 28.41 -58.57 -48.80
N VAL A 380 28.44 -59.73 -48.13
CA VAL A 380 28.56 -61.03 -48.82
C VAL A 380 27.31 -61.32 -49.66
N ILE A 381 26.11 -61.04 -49.16
CA ILE A 381 24.87 -61.20 -49.93
C ILE A 381 24.87 -60.26 -51.14
N VAL A 382 25.26 -59.00 -50.98
CA VAL A 382 25.37 -58.03 -52.08
C VAL A 382 26.41 -58.48 -53.12
N LEU A 383 27.55 -59.04 -52.69
CA LEU A 383 28.58 -59.56 -53.59
C LEU A 383 28.08 -60.78 -54.39
N ILE A 384 27.36 -61.71 -53.75
CA ILE A 384 26.75 -62.85 -54.44
C ILE A 384 25.71 -62.36 -55.44
N VAL A 385 24.89 -61.38 -55.08
CA VAL A 385 23.88 -60.78 -55.98
C VAL A 385 24.54 -60.02 -57.14
N LEU A 386 25.68 -59.36 -56.92
CA LEU A 386 26.44 -58.69 -57.98
C LEU A 386 27.13 -59.67 -58.94
N LEU A 387 27.66 -60.79 -58.43
CA LEU A 387 28.30 -61.82 -59.27
C LEU A 387 27.29 -62.68 -60.05
N THR A 388 26.03 -62.75 -59.61
CA THR A 388 24.98 -63.55 -60.26
C THR A 388 24.03 -62.73 -61.14
N ARG A 389 24.18 -61.40 -61.20
CA ARG A 389 23.36 -60.55 -62.07
C ARG A 389 23.89 -60.54 -63.52
N PRO A 390 23.09 -60.98 -64.50
CA PRO A 390 23.44 -60.84 -65.91
C PRO A 390 23.46 -59.35 -66.30
N GLN A 391 24.45 -58.95 -67.08
CA GLN A 391 24.57 -57.60 -67.65
C GLN A 391 23.34 -57.30 -68.52
N ALA A 392 22.45 -56.44 -68.02
CA ALA A 392 21.31 -55.92 -68.77
C ALA A 392 21.59 -54.48 -69.22
N LYS A 393 21.29 -54.25 -70.50
CA LYS A 393 21.65 -53.13 -71.36
C LYS A 393 21.23 -51.77 -70.81
N MET A 394 22.11 -50.78 -71.00
CA MET A 394 21.78 -49.35 -70.95
C MET A 394 20.72 -49.01 -72.00
N GLU A 395 19.62 -48.42 -71.55
CA GLU A 395 18.87 -47.46 -72.37
C GLU A 395 18.86 -46.11 -71.65
N VAL A 396 19.25 -45.11 -72.42
CA VAL A 396 19.35 -43.70 -72.08
C VAL A 396 18.00 -43.06 -72.40
N SER A 397 17.42 -42.31 -71.46
CA SER A 397 16.41 -41.30 -71.78
C SER A 397 16.47 -40.12 -70.80
N GLU A 398 17.18 -39.08 -71.22
CA GLU A 398 16.75 -37.68 -71.27
C GLU A 398 15.33 -37.33 -70.75
N ASN A 399 15.20 -36.41 -69.78
CA ASN A 399 14.80 -35.00 -69.99
C ASN A 399 14.11 -34.29 -68.78
N TYR A 400 14.50 -33.01 -68.66
CA TYR A 400 13.84 -31.78 -68.14
C TYR A 400 12.49 -31.92 -67.40
N TYR A 401 12.27 -31.32 -66.24
CA TYR A 401 12.52 -29.93 -65.81
C TYR A 401 12.81 -29.84 -64.31
#